data_AF-A0A7J8SZ28-F1
#
_entry.id   AF-A0A7J8SZ28-F1
#
_cell.length_a   1.000
_cell.length_b   1.000
_cell.length_c   1.000
_cell.angle_alpha   90.00
_cell.angle_beta   90.00
_cell.angle_gamma   90.00
#
_symmetry.space_group_name_H-M   'P 1'
#
loop_
_entity.id
_entity.type
_entity.pdbx_description
1 polymer ?
#
loop_
_entity_poly.entity_id
_entity_poly.type
_entity_poly.pdbx_seq_one_letter_code
_entity_poly.pdbx_strand_id
1 'polypeptide(L)'
;ISGSKWFEDQRVGEVSTRSGRGKHTTRHVSLLPLLGGGYVADTPGFNQPSLLKVTKQSLAQAFPEIRKMLKDSEPAKCSFNDCLHLGEPGCIVKGDWERYPYYFQLLDEIRVREEFQLRTFGTKREGDVRYKVGDMGVQQAEPRLEPKKHRRQSRKRINQSLLDELDELEDDDDSLDLENDPIVRAIENENQ
;
A
#
# COMPACT_ATOMS: atom_id res chain seq x y z
N ILE A 1 -42.06 -15.39 16.04
CA ILE A 1 -41.16 -15.58 17.19
C ILE A 1 -40.65 -14.20 17.56
N SER A 2 -41.35 -13.61 18.53
CA SER A 2 -41.15 -12.26 19.05
C SER A 2 -40.25 -12.38 20.28
N GLY A 3 -39.18 -11.59 20.38
CA GLY A 3 -38.47 -11.41 21.65
C GLY A 3 -37.11 -12.12 21.81
N SER A 4 -36.26 -12.17 20.78
CA SER A 4 -34.84 -12.45 21.03
C SER A 4 -34.20 -11.21 21.65
N LYS A 5 -34.08 -11.19 22.98
CA LYS A 5 -33.39 -10.17 23.81
C LYS A 5 -32.11 -9.58 23.17
N TRP A 6 -31.41 -10.39 22.40
CA TRP A 6 -30.15 -10.09 21.72
C TRP A 6 -30.24 -9.03 20.60
N PHE A 7 -31.38 -8.90 19.91
CA PHE A 7 -31.54 -7.90 18.84
C PHE A 7 -31.87 -6.51 19.37
N GLU A 8 -32.42 -6.40 20.58
CA GLU A 8 -32.78 -5.13 21.21
C GLU A 8 -31.55 -4.36 21.73
N ASP A 9 -30.47 -5.08 22.10
CA ASP A 9 -29.20 -4.48 22.57
C ASP A 9 -28.32 -3.93 21.42
N GLN A 10 -28.67 -4.23 20.17
CA GLN A 10 -27.91 -3.86 18.99
C GLN A 10 -28.16 -2.40 18.61
N ARG A 11 -27.25 -1.49 19.00
CA ARG A 11 -27.39 -0.06 18.67
C ARG A 11 -27.14 0.22 17.20
N VAL A 12 -28.20 0.58 16.47
CA VAL A 12 -28.14 1.09 15.09
C VAL A 12 -28.27 2.62 15.10
N GLY A 13 -27.46 3.30 14.30
CA GLY A 13 -27.52 4.76 14.14
C GLY A 13 -28.37 5.18 12.95
N GLU A 14 -29.01 6.36 13.04
CA GLU A 14 -29.71 6.97 11.89
C GLU A 14 -28.73 7.36 10.77
N VAL A 15 -29.19 7.26 9.52
CA VAL A 15 -28.42 7.67 8.34
C VAL A 15 -28.43 9.20 8.25
N SER A 16 -27.25 9.79 8.02
CA SER A 16 -27.16 11.25 7.87
C SER A 16 -27.92 11.72 6.63
N THR A 17 -28.92 12.59 6.81
CA THR A 17 -29.72 13.18 5.72
C THR A 17 -28.90 14.06 4.77
N ARG A 18 -27.79 14.64 5.25
CA ARG A 18 -26.92 15.51 4.44
C ARG A 18 -25.91 14.74 3.59
N SER A 19 -25.38 13.63 4.12
CA SER A 19 -24.27 12.89 3.48
C SER A 19 -24.73 11.60 2.79
N GLY A 20 -25.97 11.14 3.03
CA GLY A 20 -26.50 9.87 2.57
C GLY A 20 -25.75 8.63 3.08
N ARG A 21 -24.79 8.82 4.00
CA ARG A 21 -23.93 7.76 4.53
C ARG A 21 -24.36 7.39 5.94
N GLY A 22 -24.49 6.09 6.19
CA GLY A 22 -24.67 5.52 7.52
C GLY A 22 -23.39 5.64 8.34
N LYS A 23 -23.53 5.74 9.66
CA LYS A 23 -22.39 5.74 10.60
C LYS A 23 -22.29 4.36 11.24
N HIS A 24 -21.11 3.74 11.19
CA HIS A 24 -20.85 2.52 11.95
C HIS A 24 -20.99 2.82 13.46
N THR A 25 -22.02 2.27 14.09
CA THR A 25 -22.27 2.40 15.53
C THR A 25 -21.70 1.24 16.34
N THR A 26 -21.48 0.09 15.70
CA THR A 26 -20.85 -1.09 16.30
C THR A 26 -19.39 -0.78 16.69
N ARG A 27 -19.10 -0.89 18.00
CA ARG A 27 -17.75 -0.66 18.56
C ARG A 27 -17.02 -1.94 18.99
N HIS A 28 -17.78 -3.00 19.28
CA HIS A 28 -17.25 -4.27 19.77
C HIS A 28 -17.77 -5.41 18.92
N VAL A 29 -16.98 -6.48 18.81
CA VAL A 29 -17.40 -7.70 18.14
C VAL A 29 -18.40 -8.44 19.03
N SER A 30 -19.55 -8.81 18.49
CA SER A 30 -20.60 -9.55 19.20
C SER A 30 -21.07 -10.74 18.37
N LEU A 31 -21.39 -11.86 19.02
CA LEU A 31 -21.91 -13.07 18.38
C LEU A 31 -23.40 -13.22 18.73
N LEU A 32 -24.26 -13.05 17.74
CA LEU A 32 -25.72 -13.13 17.89
C LEU A 32 -26.19 -14.55 17.56
N PRO A 33 -26.82 -15.28 18.49
CA PRO A 33 -27.28 -16.65 18.25
C PRO A 33 -28.46 -16.68 17.28
N LEU A 34 -28.48 -17.67 16.38
CA LEU A 34 -29.58 -17.88 15.44
C LEU A 34 -30.53 -18.99 15.91
N LEU A 35 -31.82 -18.83 15.56
CA LEU A 35 -32.91 -19.75 15.96
C LEU A 35 -32.74 -21.18 15.41
N GLY A 36 -31.89 -21.38 14.40
CA GLY A 36 -31.55 -22.69 13.84
C GLY A 36 -30.17 -23.22 14.25
N GLY A 37 -29.53 -22.60 15.24
CA GLY A 37 -28.13 -22.85 15.58
C GLY A 37 -27.17 -21.98 14.76
N GLY A 38 -25.93 -21.86 15.23
CA GLY A 38 -24.94 -20.94 14.68
C GLY A 38 -25.04 -19.51 15.24
N TYR A 39 -24.12 -18.65 14.80
CA TYR A 39 -23.98 -17.28 15.28
C TYR A 39 -23.72 -16.31 14.12
N VAL A 40 -24.23 -15.09 14.23
CA VAL A 40 -23.87 -13.96 13.38
C VAL A 40 -22.83 -13.12 14.12
N ALA A 41 -21.64 -12.95 13.54
CA ALA A 41 -20.64 -12.04 14.05
C ALA A 41 -20.93 -10.62 13.55
N ASP A 42 -21.36 -9.74 14.45
CA ASP A 42 -21.40 -8.31 14.18
C ASP A 42 -20.03 -7.72 14.55
N THR A 43 -19.33 -7.16 13.58
CA THR A 43 -18.03 -6.54 13.79
C THR A 43 -18.11 -5.06 13.45
N PRO A 44 -17.33 -4.20 14.12
CA PRO A 44 -17.12 -2.84 13.65
C PRO A 44 -16.71 -2.83 12.18
N GLY A 45 -17.27 -1.89 11.41
CA GLY A 45 -16.87 -1.72 10.01
C GLY A 45 -15.41 -1.27 9.90
N PHE A 46 -14.75 -1.66 8.81
CA PHE A 46 -13.43 -1.14 8.45
C PHE A 46 -13.61 0.00 7.44
N ASN A 47 -13.04 1.18 7.71
CA ASN A 47 -13.10 2.30 6.76
C ASN A 47 -12.11 2.12 5.59
N GLN A 48 -10.96 1.49 5.85
CA GLN A 48 -9.97 1.11 4.85
C GLN A 48 -9.35 -0.23 5.26
N PRO A 49 -9.56 -1.31 4.48
CA PRO A 49 -8.88 -2.57 4.73
C PRO A 49 -7.38 -2.38 4.45
N SER A 50 -6.56 -2.70 5.44
CA SER A 50 -5.11 -2.59 5.28
C SER A 50 -4.56 -3.81 4.54
N LEU A 51 -3.92 -3.58 3.38
CA LEU A 51 -3.32 -4.66 2.58
C LEU A 51 -2.01 -5.20 3.15
N LEU A 52 -1.59 -4.82 4.37
CA LEU A 52 -0.24 -5.06 4.94
C LEU A 52 0.32 -6.49 4.77
N LYS A 53 -0.54 -7.52 4.77
CA LYS A 53 -0.14 -8.93 4.66
C LYS A 53 -0.24 -9.50 3.25
N VAL A 54 -0.82 -8.76 2.31
CA VAL A 54 -1.02 -9.18 0.92
C VAL A 54 0.22 -8.80 0.12
N THR A 55 0.77 -9.75 -0.63
CA THR A 55 1.89 -9.56 -1.56
C THR A 55 1.35 -9.46 -2.98
N LYS A 56 2.17 -8.95 -3.92
CA LYS A 56 1.84 -8.92 -5.35
C LYS A 56 1.31 -10.26 -5.87
N GLN A 57 1.96 -11.36 -5.47
CA GLN A 57 1.62 -12.72 -5.89
C GLN A 57 0.33 -13.23 -5.21
N SER A 58 0.13 -12.94 -3.91
CA SER A 58 -1.07 -13.42 -3.21
C SER A 58 -2.32 -12.61 -3.56
N LEU A 59 -2.17 -11.37 -4.03
CA LEU A 59 -3.28 -10.54 -4.50
C LEU A 59 -4.05 -11.24 -5.63
N ALA A 60 -3.35 -11.80 -6.61
CA ALA A 60 -3.98 -12.53 -7.73
C ALA A 60 -4.91 -13.64 -7.25
N GLN A 61 -4.49 -14.36 -6.20
CA GLN A 61 -5.29 -15.43 -5.59
C GLN A 61 -6.49 -14.93 -4.79
N ALA A 62 -6.58 -13.64 -4.45
CA ALA A 62 -7.75 -13.07 -3.80
C ALA A 62 -8.92 -12.85 -4.79
N PHE A 63 -8.63 -12.73 -6.09
CA PHE A 63 -9.63 -12.48 -7.13
C PHE A 63 -10.20 -13.78 -7.72
N PRO A 64 -11.51 -14.06 -7.56
CA PRO A 64 -12.13 -15.29 -8.10
C PRO A 64 -12.04 -15.38 -9.63
N GLU A 65 -12.08 -14.26 -10.35
CA GLU A 65 -11.95 -14.21 -11.80
C GLU A 65 -10.60 -14.76 -12.25
N ILE A 66 -9.50 -14.25 -11.66
CA ILE A 66 -8.15 -14.70 -11.94
C ILE A 66 -8.01 -16.19 -11.60
N ARG A 67 -8.46 -16.60 -10.41
CA ARG A 67 -8.43 -18.02 -10.01
C ARG A 67 -9.16 -18.93 -11.00
N LYS A 68 -10.31 -18.47 -11.51
CA LYS A 68 -11.11 -19.23 -12.48
C LYS A 68 -10.36 -19.35 -13.80
N MET A 69 -9.82 -18.26 -14.34
CA MET A 69 -9.05 -18.29 -15.59
C MET A 69 -7.82 -19.19 -15.52
N LEU A 70 -7.10 -19.16 -14.39
CA LEU A 70 -5.96 -20.04 -14.15
C LEU A 70 -6.36 -21.52 -14.10
N LYS A 71 -7.50 -21.84 -13.48
CA LYS A 71 -8.02 -23.23 -13.42
C LYS A 71 -8.55 -23.72 -14.76
N ASP A 72 -9.32 -22.88 -15.46
CA ASP A 72 -9.97 -23.24 -16.71
C ASP A 72 -8.96 -23.44 -17.86
N SER A 73 -7.76 -22.88 -17.72
CA SER A 73 -6.72 -22.96 -18.74
C SER A 73 -5.74 -24.12 -18.55
N GLU A 74 -5.85 -24.93 -17.48
CA GLU A 74 -4.97 -26.08 -17.27
C GLU A 74 -5.08 -27.09 -18.44
N PRO A 75 -3.96 -27.54 -19.03
CA PRO A 75 -2.58 -27.49 -18.51
C PRO A 75 -1.77 -26.24 -18.89
N ALA A 76 -2.34 -25.29 -19.64
CA ALA A 76 -1.65 -24.06 -20.01
C ALA A 76 -1.46 -23.16 -18.78
N LYS A 77 -0.25 -22.63 -18.62
CA LYS A 77 0.14 -21.69 -17.57
C LYS A 77 0.68 -20.41 -18.18
N CYS A 78 0.69 -19.33 -17.40
CA CYS A 78 1.38 -18.12 -17.81
C CYS A 78 2.84 -18.46 -18.11
N SER A 79 3.43 -17.79 -19.12
CA SER A 79 4.82 -18.05 -19.51
C SER A 79 5.82 -17.80 -18.36
N PHE A 80 5.47 -16.90 -17.43
CA PHE A 80 6.27 -16.55 -16.26
C PHE A 80 5.61 -17.06 -14.97
N ASN A 81 6.42 -17.61 -14.06
CA ASN A 81 5.95 -18.10 -12.76
C ASN A 81 5.56 -16.96 -11.80
N ASP A 82 6.15 -15.78 -11.98
CA ASP A 82 5.93 -14.55 -11.23
C ASP A 82 5.03 -13.55 -11.98
N CYS A 83 4.28 -14.04 -12.98
CA CYS A 83 3.35 -13.25 -13.77
C CYS A 83 2.39 -12.43 -12.89
N LEU A 84 2.34 -11.11 -13.10
CA LEU A 84 1.48 -10.20 -12.34
C LEU A 84 0.14 -9.94 -13.01
N HIS A 85 -0.15 -10.63 -14.13
CA HIS A 85 -1.42 -10.53 -14.84
C HIS A 85 -1.77 -9.12 -15.35
N LEU A 86 -0.75 -8.35 -15.72
CA LEU A 86 -0.84 -6.98 -16.23
C LEU A 86 -0.87 -6.87 -17.77
N GLY A 87 -1.10 -7.99 -18.47
CA GLY A 87 -0.97 -8.04 -19.93
C GLY A 87 0.45 -8.37 -20.41
N GLU A 88 1.25 -9.02 -19.57
CA GLU A 88 2.56 -9.57 -19.93
C GLU A 88 2.45 -10.57 -21.11
N PRO A 89 3.49 -10.67 -21.96
CA PRO A 89 3.47 -11.61 -23.09
C PRO A 89 3.34 -13.05 -22.57
N GLY A 90 2.39 -13.81 -23.11
CA GLY A 90 2.09 -15.17 -22.66
C GLY A 90 1.32 -15.25 -21.34
N CYS A 91 0.72 -14.14 -20.88
CA CYS A 91 -0.24 -14.15 -19.79
C CYS A 91 -1.57 -14.76 -20.23
N ILE A 92 -2.10 -15.69 -19.44
CA ILE A 92 -3.40 -16.34 -19.69
C ILE A 92 -4.56 -15.50 -19.18
N VAL A 93 -4.32 -14.66 -18.18
CA VAL A 93 -5.34 -13.83 -17.56
C VAL A 93 -5.64 -12.65 -18.48
N LYS A 94 -6.91 -12.55 -18.90
CA LYS A 94 -7.39 -11.43 -19.71
C LYS A 94 -7.88 -10.32 -18.76
N GLY A 95 -7.66 -9.07 -19.15
CA GLY A 95 -8.10 -7.88 -18.41
C GLY A 95 -9.56 -7.46 -18.67
N ASP A 96 -10.33 -8.28 -19.38
CA ASP A 96 -11.70 -7.94 -19.82
C ASP A 96 -12.74 -8.34 -18.77
N TRP A 97 -12.69 -7.71 -17.60
CA TRP A 97 -13.66 -7.91 -16.53
C TRP A 97 -13.80 -6.65 -15.66
N GLU A 98 -14.99 -6.44 -15.11
CA GLU A 98 -15.40 -5.22 -14.41
C GLU A 98 -14.42 -4.80 -13.30
N ARG A 99 -13.86 -5.78 -12.58
CA ARG A 99 -12.99 -5.52 -11.42
C ARG A 99 -11.49 -5.45 -11.76
N TYR A 100 -11.10 -5.59 -13.02
CA TYR A 100 -9.69 -5.53 -13.44
C TYR A 100 -9.01 -4.18 -13.11
N PRO A 101 -9.68 -3.01 -13.28
CA PRO A 101 -9.09 -1.74 -12.88
C PRO A 101 -8.80 -1.66 -11.38
N TYR A 102 -9.66 -2.26 -10.54
CA TYR A 102 -9.42 -2.31 -9.09
C TYR A 102 -8.25 -3.22 -8.72
N TYR A 103 -8.08 -4.34 -9.44
CA TYR A 103 -6.91 -5.19 -9.26
C TYR A 103 -5.61 -4.43 -9.53
N PHE A 104 -5.57 -3.64 -10.62
CA PHE A 104 -4.43 -2.78 -10.94
C PHE A 104 -4.14 -1.76 -9.83
N GLN A 105 -5.17 -1.04 -9.36
CA GLN A 105 -5.03 -0.07 -8.27
C GLN A 105 -4.46 -0.68 -7.00
N LEU A 106 -4.95 -1.85 -6.58
CA LEU A 106 -4.45 -2.54 -5.39
C LEU A 106 -3.01 -3.05 -5.57
N LEU A 107 -2.67 -3.50 -6.78
CA LEU A 107 -1.31 -3.94 -7.09
C LEU A 107 -0.33 -2.77 -7.02
N ASP A 108 -0.74 -1.59 -7.52
CA ASP A 108 0.05 -0.37 -7.47
C ASP A 108 0.23 0.14 -6.03
N GLU A 109 -0.84 0.13 -5.22
CA GLU A 109 -0.76 0.43 -3.78
C GLU A 109 0.23 -0.48 -3.05
N ILE A 110 0.23 -1.78 -3.38
CA ILE A 110 1.19 -2.75 -2.84
C ILE A 110 2.62 -2.41 -3.28
N ARG A 111 2.84 -2.03 -4.54
CA ARG A 111 4.17 -1.66 -5.06
C ARG A 111 4.73 -0.44 -4.33
N VAL A 112 3.96 0.64 -4.28
CA VAL A 112 4.35 1.89 -3.58
C VAL A 112 4.69 1.60 -2.12
N ARG A 113 3.89 0.77 -1.45
CA ARG A 113 4.16 0.38 -0.06
C ARG A 113 5.45 -0.42 0.08
N GLU A 114 5.68 -1.41 -0.78
CA GLU A 114 6.90 -2.22 -0.72
C GLU A 114 8.15 -1.37 -0.98
N GLU A 115 8.10 -0.44 -1.94
CA GLU A 115 9.17 0.52 -2.19
C GLU A 115 9.39 1.43 -0.98
N PHE A 116 8.32 1.96 -0.38
CA PHE A 116 8.42 2.78 0.82
C PHE A 116 9.04 2.00 2.00
N GLN A 117 8.68 0.72 2.17
CA GLN A 117 9.28 -0.14 3.18
C GLN A 117 10.78 -0.36 2.92
N LEU A 118 11.17 -0.61 1.67
CA LEU A 118 12.58 -0.76 1.28
C LEU A 118 13.38 0.53 1.52
N ARG A 119 12.82 1.70 1.20
CA ARG A 119 13.43 3.01 1.46
C ARG A 119 13.59 3.28 2.96
N THR A 120 12.58 2.92 3.77
CA THR A 120 12.54 3.25 5.20
C THR A 120 13.38 2.30 6.05
N PHE A 121 13.29 1.00 5.81
CA PHE A 121 13.92 -0.03 6.65
C PHE A 121 15.19 -0.63 6.03
N GLY A 122 15.46 -0.35 4.75
CA GLY A 122 16.55 -0.98 4.01
C GLY A 122 16.34 -2.49 3.80
N THR A 123 17.26 -3.13 3.09
CA THR A 123 17.26 -4.59 2.88
C THR A 123 17.86 -5.37 4.06
N LYS A 124 18.50 -4.67 5.00
CA LYS A 124 19.14 -5.30 6.16
C LYS A 124 18.13 -5.52 7.28
N ARG A 125 17.71 -6.78 7.45
CA ARG A 125 17.22 -7.26 8.74
C ARG A 125 18.41 -7.32 9.69
N GLU A 126 18.72 -6.21 10.35
CA GLU A 126 19.64 -6.25 11.47
C GLU A 126 19.01 -7.13 12.56
N GLY A 127 19.66 -8.23 12.93
CA GLY A 127 19.17 -9.07 14.02
C GLY A 127 19.04 -8.25 15.32
N ASP A 128 18.04 -8.59 16.14
CA ASP A 128 17.69 -7.90 17.40
C ASP A 128 18.84 -7.84 18.42
N VAL A 129 19.89 -8.64 18.21
CA VAL A 129 21.05 -8.75 19.07
C VAL A 129 22.29 -8.26 18.32
N ARG A 130 23.07 -7.41 18.98
CA ARG A 130 24.42 -7.05 18.58
C ARG A 130 25.39 -7.69 19.57
N TYR A 131 26.44 -8.32 19.05
CA TYR A 131 27.53 -8.82 19.88
C TYR A 131 28.62 -7.74 19.98
N LYS A 132 29.04 -7.42 21.19
CA LYS A 132 30.23 -6.61 21.46
C LYS A 132 31.33 -7.51 22.02
N VAL A 133 32.55 -7.30 21.57
CA VAL A 133 33.74 -8.00 22.10
C VAL A 133 34.39 -7.08 23.12
N GLY A 134 34.50 -7.53 24.37
CA GLY A 134 35.20 -6.82 25.45
C GLY A 134 36.72 -7.03 25.41
N ASP A 135 37.42 -6.37 26.34
CA ASP A 135 38.90 -6.25 26.38
C ASP A 135 39.66 -7.58 26.63
N MET A 136 38.94 -8.69 26.83
CA MET A 136 39.52 -10.05 26.93
C MET A 136 38.83 -11.06 26.00
N GLY A 137 38.26 -10.62 24.88
CA GLY A 137 37.61 -11.50 23.90
C GLY A 137 36.23 -12.03 24.32
N VAL A 138 35.73 -11.63 25.49
CA VAL A 138 34.39 -11.99 25.97
C VAL A 138 33.34 -11.33 25.06
N GLN A 139 32.50 -12.15 24.43
CA GLN A 139 31.38 -11.67 23.62
C GLN A 139 30.16 -11.42 24.51
N GLN A 140 29.70 -10.17 24.56
CA GLN A 140 28.48 -9.78 25.25
C GLN A 140 27.39 -9.50 24.22
N ALA A 141 26.27 -10.22 24.33
CA ALA A 141 25.07 -9.99 23.55
C ALA A 141 24.29 -8.82 24.16
N GLU A 142 24.08 -7.76 23.38
CA GLU A 142 23.24 -6.63 23.75
C GLU A 142 22.05 -6.51 22.79
N PRO A 143 20.84 -6.20 23.28
CA PRO A 143 19.72 -5.90 22.41
C PRO A 143 20.00 -4.62 21.61
N ARG A 144 19.76 -4.67 20.29
CA ARG A 144 19.78 -3.47 19.46
C ARG A 144 18.62 -2.58 19.86
N LEU A 145 18.93 -1.39 20.35
CA LEU A 145 17.95 -0.34 20.58
C LEU A 145 17.31 0.06 19.24
N GLU A 146 15.99 0.19 19.20
CA GLU A 146 15.30 0.70 18.02
C GLU A 146 15.93 2.03 17.57
N PRO A 147 16.22 2.21 16.27
CA PRO A 147 16.65 3.50 15.79
C PRO A 147 15.55 4.50 16.13
N LYS A 148 15.89 5.55 16.90
CA LYS A 148 14.94 6.60 17.29
C LYS A 148 14.12 7.01 16.06
N LYS A 149 12.79 6.89 16.13
CA LYS A 149 11.82 7.30 15.08
C LYS A 149 12.00 8.73 14.55
N HIS A 150 12.86 9.52 15.18
CA HIS A 150 13.10 10.94 14.91
C HIS A 150 14.60 11.25 14.70
N ARG A 151 15.39 10.31 14.16
CA ARG A 151 16.76 10.62 13.75
C ARG A 151 16.68 11.67 12.63
N ARG A 152 16.95 12.94 12.95
CA ARG A 152 17.08 14.02 11.96
C ARG A 152 18.06 13.57 10.89
N GLN A 153 17.62 13.60 9.63
CA GLN A 153 18.53 13.38 8.52
C GLN A 153 19.62 14.45 8.55
N SER A 154 20.86 14.05 8.25
CA SER A 154 21.97 14.99 8.14
C SER A 154 21.67 15.98 7.03
N ARG A 155 21.92 17.27 7.29
CA ARG A 155 21.77 18.35 6.28
C ARG A 155 22.52 18.03 4.98
N LYS A 156 23.66 17.34 5.06
CA LYS A 156 24.44 16.92 3.89
C LYS A 156 23.67 15.94 2.99
N ARG A 157 22.88 15.04 3.59
CA ARG A 157 22.08 14.05 2.85
C ARG A 157 20.84 14.67 2.22
N ILE A 158 20.27 15.69 2.87
CA ILE A 158 19.14 16.47 2.34
C ILE A 158 19.59 17.29 1.13
N ASN A 159 20.74 17.98 1.22
CA ASN A 159 21.25 18.76 0.10
C ASN A 159 21.61 17.88 -1.10
N GLN A 160 22.07 16.65 -0.86
CA GLN A 160 22.39 15.72 -1.92
C GLN A 160 21.14 15.19 -2.63
N SER A 161 20.06 14.87 -1.90
CA SER A 161 18.81 14.45 -2.55
C SER A 161 18.13 15.57 -3.34
N LEU A 162 18.25 16.82 -2.88
CA LEU A 162 17.74 17.99 -3.61
C LEU A 162 18.48 18.21 -4.93
N LEU A 163 19.80 17.98 -4.96
CA LEU A 163 20.59 18.04 -6.19
C LEU A 163 20.20 16.91 -7.14
N ASP A 164 20.08 15.68 -6.64
CA ASP A 164 19.65 14.53 -7.45
C ASP A 164 18.24 14.76 -8.06
N GLU A 165 17.30 15.36 -7.31
CA GLU A 165 15.97 15.74 -7.84
C GLU A 165 16.03 16.84 -8.91
N LEU A 166 16.98 17.78 -8.82
CA LEU A 166 17.15 18.84 -9.82
C LEU A 166 17.79 18.29 -11.10
N ASP A 167 18.78 17.41 -10.96
CA ASP A 167 19.42 16.72 -12.10
C ASP A 167 18.39 15.83 -12.85
N GLU A 168 17.49 15.13 -12.14
CA GLU A 168 16.41 14.35 -12.77
C GLU A 168 15.37 15.23 -13.51
N LEU A 169 15.26 16.52 -13.17
CA LEU A 169 14.36 17.48 -13.83
C LEU A 169 15.01 18.23 -15.00
N GLU A 170 16.35 18.23 -15.09
CA GLU A 170 17.09 18.83 -16.21
C GLU A 170 17.08 17.94 -17.47
N ASP A 171 16.83 16.63 -17.34
CA ASP A 171 16.78 15.70 -18.48
C ASP A 171 15.48 15.79 -19.32
N ASP A 172 14.48 16.56 -18.90
CA ASP A 172 13.17 16.69 -19.57
C ASP A 172 13.00 18.01 -20.37
N ASP A 173 14.03 18.86 -20.48
CA ASP A 173 13.92 20.16 -21.14
C ASP A 173 15.02 20.48 -22.16
N ASP A 174 14.89 19.89 -23.35
CA ASP A 174 15.64 20.31 -24.54
C ASP A 174 14.76 21.15 -25.51
N SER A 175 13.71 21.84 -25.03
CA SER A 175 12.93 22.73 -25.91
C SER A 175 12.16 23.91 -25.27
N LEU A 176 12.64 24.53 -24.19
CA LEU A 176 12.11 25.85 -23.82
C LEU A 176 12.49 26.92 -24.86
N ASP A 177 11.50 27.34 -25.63
CA ASP A 177 11.55 28.44 -26.61
C ASP A 177 11.75 29.79 -25.88
N LEU A 178 13.01 30.10 -25.58
CA LEU A 178 13.43 31.30 -24.83
C LEU A 178 13.05 32.63 -25.53
N GLU A 179 12.64 32.62 -26.80
CA GLU A 179 12.24 33.84 -27.54
C GLU A 179 10.88 34.43 -27.09
N ASN A 180 10.08 33.67 -26.34
CA ASN A 180 8.79 34.11 -25.81
C ASN A 180 8.73 34.21 -24.28
N ASP A 181 9.85 34.01 -23.57
CA ASP A 181 9.85 34.14 -22.12
C ASP A 181 9.64 35.61 -21.70
N PRO A 182 8.56 35.92 -20.95
CA PRO A 182 8.23 37.29 -20.56
C PRO A 182 9.29 37.93 -19.64
N ILE A 183 10.12 37.14 -18.96
CA ILE A 183 11.22 37.59 -18.11
C ILE A 183 12.43 37.99 -18.97
N VAL A 184 12.78 37.18 -19.97
CA VAL A 184 13.88 37.48 -20.91
C VAL A 184 13.59 38.78 -21.67
N ARG A 185 12.36 38.95 -22.17
CA ARG A 185 11.93 40.20 -22.84
C ARG A 185 11.95 41.41 -21.92
N ALA A 186 11.67 41.24 -20.64
CA ALA A 186 11.74 42.35 -19.69
C ALA A 186 13.20 42.81 -19.49
N ILE A 187 14.15 41.87 -19.41
CA ILE A 187 15.58 42.15 -19.26
C ILE A 187 16.16 42.82 -20.52
N GLU A 188 15.73 42.40 -21.72
CA GLU A 188 16.19 43.02 -22.98
C GLU A 188 15.65 44.44 -23.16
N ASN A 189 14.41 44.70 -22.76
CA ASN A 189 13.80 46.04 -22.82
C ASN A 189 14.37 47.01 -21.76
N GLU A 190 14.94 46.51 -20.67
CA GLU A 190 15.64 47.35 -19.67
C GLU A 190 17.07 47.74 -20.10
N ASN A 191 17.65 47.03 -21.09
CA ASN A 191 19.00 47.26 -21.59
C ASN A 191 19.05 48.03 -22.94
N GLN A 192 17.90 48.53 -23.43
CA GLN A 192 17.79 49.49 -24.54
C GLN A 192 17.53 50.90 -24.02
#